data_AF-A0A1T1BN07-F1
#
_entry.id   AF-A0A1T1BN07-F1
#
_cell.length_a   1.000
_cell.length_b   1.000
_cell.length_c   1.000
_cell.angle_alpha   90.00
_cell.angle_beta   90.00
_cell.angle_gamma   90.00
#
_symmetry.space_group_name_H-M   'P 1'
#
loop_
_entity.id
_entity.type
_entity.pdbx_description
1 polymer ?
#
loop_
_entity_poly.entity_id
_entity_poly.type
_entity_poly.pdbx_seq_one_letter_code
_entity_poly.pdbx_strand_id
1 'polypeptide(L)' 'MELNKIKIATGNPTIVKNIIEDFNKRYQTNFSIESIEDWDGVEFVIVNVNSSSLDDIYLLGFFHGMEIQDLRQKGEIDY' A
#
# COMPACT_ATOMS: atom_id res chain seq x y z
N MET A 1 3.44 20.71 -1.73
CA MET A 1 3.06 19.31 -1.53
C MET A 1 4.05 18.46 -2.28
N GLU A 2 4.76 17.55 -1.61
CA GLU A 2 5.61 16.58 -2.31
C GLU A 2 4.71 15.70 -3.18
N LEU A 3 4.75 15.90 -4.50
CA LEU A 3 3.81 15.34 -5.47
C LEU A 3 4.01 13.85 -5.76
N ASN A 4 4.99 13.20 -5.11
CA ASN A 4 5.44 11.86 -5.47
C ASN A 4 5.28 10.83 -4.35
N LYS A 5 4.46 11.12 -3.33
CA LYS A 5 4.26 10.20 -2.20
C LYS A 5 2.80 9.99 -1.89
N ILE A 6 2.45 8.75 -1.61
CA ILE A 6 1.16 8.37 -1.02
C ILE A 6 1.42 7.80 0.37
N LYS A 7 0.41 7.91 1.23
CA LYS A 7 0.45 7.42 2.61
C LYS A 7 -0.65 6.39 2.78
N ILE A 8 -0.27 5.20 3.17
CA ILE A 8 -1.21 4.09 3.38
C ILE A 8 -1.27 3.84 4.88
N ALA A 9 -2.41 4.19 5.48
CA ALA A 9 -2.70 3.85 6.88
C ALA A 9 -2.82 2.33 7.01
N THR A 10 -2.20 1.74 8.04
CA THR A 10 -2.24 0.30 8.28
C THR A 10 -2.04 -0.02 9.75
N GLY A 11 -2.59 -1.14 10.22
CA GLY A 11 -2.24 -1.74 11.50
C GLY A 11 -1.12 -2.79 11.39
N ASN A 12 -0.66 -3.08 10.17
CA ASN A 12 0.43 -4.01 9.90
C ASN A 12 1.19 -3.59 8.62
N PRO A 13 2.37 -2.94 8.76
CA PRO A 13 3.18 -2.50 7.64
C PRO A 13 3.65 -3.64 6.71
N THR A 14 3.73 -4.86 7.21
CA THR A 14 4.15 -6.03 6.42
C THR A 14 3.14 -6.39 5.35
N ILE A 15 1.84 -6.23 5.63
CA ILE A 15 0.78 -6.47 4.64
C ILE A 15 0.92 -5.51 3.46
N VAL A 16 1.14 -4.22 3.75
CA VAL A 16 1.32 -3.20 2.72
C VAL A 16 2.59 -3.46 1.90
N LYS A 17 3.68 -3.90 2.55
CA LYS A 17 4.90 -4.33 1.84
C LYS A 17 4.63 -5.42 0.81
N ASN A 18 3.98 -6.50 1.23
CA ASN A 18 3.69 -7.63 0.36
C ASN A 18 2.80 -7.20 -0.82
N ILE A 19 1.76 -6.40 -0.56
CA ILE A 19 0.86 -5.89 -1.61
C ILE A 19 1.63 -5.04 -2.64
N ILE A 20 2.53 -4.16 -2.20
CA ILE A 20 3.33 -3.31 -3.11
C ILE A 20 4.28 -4.17 -3.96
N GLU A 21 4.96 -5.14 -3.35
CA GLU A 21 5.86 -6.05 -4.07
C GLU A 21 5.11 -6.87 -5.13
N ASP A 22 3.97 -7.45 -4.76
CA ASP A 22 3.13 -8.22 -5.68
C ASP A 22 2.53 -7.35 -6.78
N PHE A 23 2.10 -6.13 -6.45
CA PHE A 23 1.56 -5.18 -7.41
C PHE A 23 2.62 -4.77 -8.44
N ASN A 24 3.81 -4.37 -7.99
CA ASN A 24 4.93 -4.04 -8.87
C ASN A 24 5.29 -5.19 -9.80
N LYS A 25 5.32 -6.42 -9.29
CA LYS A 25 5.60 -7.61 -10.09
C LYS A 25 4.51 -7.88 -11.14
N ARG A 26 3.23 -7.71 -10.77
CA ARG A 26 2.09 -8.02 -11.64
C ARG A 26 1.89 -6.96 -12.73
N TYR A 27 2.03 -5.68 -12.38
CA TYR A 27 1.72 -4.55 -13.26
C TYR A 27 2.96 -3.86 -13.83
N GLN A 28 4.16 -4.36 -13.51
CA GLN A 28 5.43 -3.80 -13.96
C GLN A 28 5.61 -2.32 -13.57
N THR A 29 5.08 -1.93 -12.41
CA THR A 29 5.23 -0.60 -11.82
C THR A 29 6.48 -0.52 -10.94
N ASN A 30 6.80 0.69 -10.48
CA ASN A 30 8.02 0.96 -9.70
C ASN A 30 7.74 1.64 -8.37
N PHE A 31 6.62 1.38 -7.69
CA PHE A 31 6.38 1.90 -6.35
C PHE A 31 7.48 1.45 -5.38
N SER A 32 7.92 2.32 -4.48
CA SER A 32 8.94 1.97 -3.50
C SER A 32 8.56 2.47 -2.12
N ILE A 33 8.81 1.67 -1.09
CA ILE A 33 8.54 2.06 0.29
C ILE A 33 9.69 2.93 0.78
N GLU A 34 9.36 4.11 1.27
CA GLU A 34 10.32 5.09 1.77
C GLU A 34 10.53 4.93 3.28
N SER A 35 9.44 4.95 4.03
CA SER A 35 9.45 4.89 5.49
C SER A 35 8.17 4.26 6.04
N ILE A 36 8.22 3.86 7.30
CA ILE A 36 7.05 3.56 8.12
C ILE A 36 7.05 4.59 9.24
N GLU A 37 5.93 5.26 9.44
CA GLU A 37 5.80 6.34 10.41
C GLU A 37 4.60 6.09 11.31
N ASP A 38 4.76 6.30 12.62
CA ASP A 38 3.65 6.29 13.58
C ASP A 38 3.18 7.72 13.79
N TRP A 39 1.91 7.99 13.46
CA TRP A 39 1.27 9.28 13.59
C TRP A 39 0.12 9.15 14.58
N ASP A 40 0.37 9.54 15.83
CA ASP A 40 -0.59 9.49 16.93
C ASP A 40 -1.21 8.09 17.14
N GLY A 41 -0.41 7.04 17.02
CA GLY A 41 -0.83 5.65 17.21
C GLY A 41 -1.44 4.98 15.97
N VAL A 42 -1.37 5.65 14.81
CA VAL A 42 -1.70 5.06 13.51
C VAL A 42 -0.42 4.89 12.71
N GLU A 43 -0.08 3.66 12.33
CA GLU A 43 1.06 3.41 11.45
C GLU A 43 0.70 3.75 9.99
N PHE A 44 1.61 4.45 9.33
CA PHE A 44 1.54 4.78 7.92
C PHE A 44 2.75 4.21 7.20
N VAL A 45 2.51 3.54 6.07
CA VAL A 45 3.57 3.24 5.11
C VAL A 45 3.63 4.35 4.09
N ILE A 46 4.78 5.02 4.01
CA ILE A 46 5.05 6.07 3.05
C ILE A 46 5.60 5.43 1.78
N VAL A 47 4.89 5.61 0.67
CA VAL A 47 5.20 4.98 -0.61
C VAL A 47 5.50 6.06 -1.63
N ASN A 48 6.66 5.97 -2.26
CA ASN A 48 7.02 6.80 -3.38
C ASN A 48 6.37 6.25 -4.65
N VAL A 49 5.64 7.11 -5.36
CA VAL A 49 4.96 6.76 -6.62
C VAL A 49 5.88 6.85 -7.83
N ASN A 50 7.09 7.41 -7.67
CA ASN A 50 8.13 7.45 -8.71
C ASN A 50 7.59 7.96 -10.06
N SER A 51 7.58 7.13 -11.10
CA SER A 51 7.07 7.46 -12.44
C SER A 51 5.69 6.85 -12.74
N SER A 52 4.99 6.40 -11.70
CA SER A 52 3.69 5.75 -11.83
C SER A 52 2.60 6.76 -12.22
N SER A 53 1.66 6.31 -13.05
CA SER A 53 0.52 7.11 -13.49
C SER A 53 -0.56 7.22 -12.40
N LEU A 54 -1.51 8.12 -12.59
CA LEU A 54 -2.70 8.20 -11.71
C LEU A 54 -3.53 6.91 -11.75
N ASP A 55 -3.57 6.24 -12.90
CA ASP A 55 -4.27 4.97 -13.06
C ASP A 55 -3.60 3.87 -12.24
N ASP A 56 -2.26 3.85 -12.19
CA ASP A 56 -1.50 2.91 -11.36
C ASP A 56 -1.78 3.12 -9.87
N ILE A 57 -1.87 4.38 -9.43
CA ILE A 57 -2.18 4.73 -8.03
C ILE A 57 -3.62 4.29 -7.68
N TYR A 58 -4.57 4.55 -8.58
CA TYR A 58 -5.96 4.12 -8.39
C TYR A 58 -6.04 2.59 -8.30
N LEU A 59 -5.36 1.89 -9.21
CA LEU A 59 -5.34 0.44 -9.26
C LEU A 59 -4.68 -0.16 -8.02
N LEU A 60 -3.58 0.43 -7.53
CA LEU A 60 -2.94 0.03 -6.27
C LEU A 60 -3.91 0.12 -5.09
N GLY A 61 -4.66 1.22 -4.98
CA GLY A 61 -5.68 1.38 -3.94
C GLY A 61 -6.79 0.33 -4.01
N PHE A 62 -7.27 0.03 -5.21
CA PHE A 62 -8.26 -1.03 -5.44
C PHE A 62 -7.72 -2.42 -5.03
N PHE A 63 -6.50 -2.77 -5.47
CA PHE A 63 -5.86 -4.04 -5.12
C PHE A 63 -5.61 -4.16 -3.63
N HIS A 64 -5.16 -3.08 -2.99
CA HIS A 64 -4.97 -3.05 -1.55
C HIS A 64 -6.29 -3.38 -0.81
N GLY A 65 -7.40 -2.73 -1.18
CA GLY A 65 -8.70 -3.02 -0.58
C GLY A 65 -9.16 -4.46 -0.81
N MET A 66 -8.94 -5.01 -1.99
CA MET A 66 -9.26 -6.39 -2.32
C MET A 66 -8.49 -7.39 -1.44
N GLU A 67 -7.18 -7.21 -1.28
CA GLU A 67 -6.38 -8.15 -0.46
C GLU A 67 -6.71 -8.06 1.03
N ILE A 68 -6.97 -6.85 1.55
CA ILE A 68 -7.46 -6.70 2.93
C ILE A 68 -8.78 -7.45 3.12
N GLN A 69 -9.69 -7.36 2.15
CA GLN A 69 -10.97 -8.07 2.23
C GLN A 69 -10.81 -9.59 2.16
N ASP A 70 -9.90 -10.10 1.34
CA ASP A 70 -9.60 -11.54 1.24
C ASP A 70 -9.01 -12.07 2.56
N LEU A 71 -8.04 -11.36 3.15
CA LEU A 71 -7.46 -11.70 4.46
C LEU A 71 -8.52 -11.74 5.57
N ARG A 72 -9.46 -10.79 5.57
CA ARG A 72 -10.60 -10.78 6.51
C ARG A 72 -11.53 -11.96 6.30
N GLN A 73 -11.82 -12.34 5.05
CA GLN A 73 -12.66 -13.50 4.76
C GLN A 73 -12.01 -14.82 5.20
N LYS A 74 -10.67 -14.88 5.17
CA LYS A 74 -9.90 -16.02 5.69
C LYS A 74 -9.73 -16.02 7.20
N GLY A 75 -10.09 -14.94 7.89
CA GLY A 75 -9.90 -14.78 9.33
C GLY A 75 -8.43 -14.56 9.74
N GLU A 76 -7.58 -14.13 8.80
CA GLU A 76 -6.16 -13.86 9.07
C GLU A 76 -5.95 -12.48 9.70
N ILE A 77 -6.88 -11.55 9.48
CA ILE A 77 -6.92 -10.23 10.11
C ILE A 77 -8.37 -9.87 10.50
N ASP A 78 -8.51 -9.05 11.55
CA ASP A 78 -9.80 -8.53 12.00
C ASP A 78 -10.32 -7.36 11.14
N TYR A 79 -11.59 -7.01 11.37
CA TYR A 79 -12.27 -5.88 10.74
C TYR A 79 -11.79 -4.52 11.24
#